data_AF-A0A0N5BKJ8-F1
#
_entry.id   AF-A0A0N5BKJ8-F1
#
_cell.length_a   1.000
_cell.length_b   1.000
_cell.length_c   1.000
_cell.angle_alpha   90.00
_cell.angle_beta   90.00
_cell.angle_gamma   90.00
#
_symmetry.space_group_name_H-M   'P 1'
#
loop_
_entity.id
_entity.type
_entity.pdbx_description
1 polymer ?
#
loop_
_entity_poly.entity_id
_entity_poly.type
_entity_poly.pdbx_seq_one_letter_code
_entity_poly.pdbx_strand_id
1 'polypeptide(L)'
;MKILAQIVIILSLTLGTIYATSDTDGTEFVTSFLYKNAPDPQNFEFSLHFLPITNTTTSVTYQYWSIINSKMVTNTFAAKYKDPNKHIFAYNDVITDGHYGDGQPKNMTDPRIYITSTAPIKVIARVVNLVTKQGDMYLVPSTSFASTKFLFKLPEPVLGREQVVHLLALPNRDVNAQVIVTGPQGHNLVNQT
;
A
#
# COMPACT_ATOMS: atom_id res chain seq x y z
N MET A 1 -4.07 47.66 26.41
CA MET A 1 -3.64 47.61 25.00
C MET A 1 -2.37 46.80 24.74
N LYS A 2 -1.29 46.92 25.54
CA LYS A 2 -0.03 46.16 25.31
C LYS A 2 -0.18 44.63 25.33
N ILE A 3 -1.01 44.10 26.22
CA ILE A 3 -1.23 42.64 26.36
C ILE A 3 -2.02 42.08 25.17
N LEU A 4 -3.05 42.79 24.68
CA LEU A 4 -3.78 42.39 23.47
C LEU A 4 -2.86 42.36 22.24
N ALA A 5 -1.99 43.36 22.09
CA ALA A 5 -1.03 43.41 20.99
C ALA A 5 -0.02 42.24 21.04
N GLN A 6 0.44 41.84 22.23
CA GLN A 6 1.29 40.67 22.41
C GLN A 6 0.58 39.35 22.07
N ILE A 7 -0.69 39.19 22.47
CA ILE A 7 -1.49 38.00 22.13
C ILE A 7 -1.67 37.87 20.63
N VAL A 8 -1.97 38.98 19.93
CA VAL A 8 -2.13 38.98 18.46
C VAL A 8 -0.84 38.58 17.76
N ILE A 9 0.32 39.09 18.20
CA ILE A 9 1.63 38.77 17.61
C ILE A 9 1.99 37.28 17.83
N ILE A 10 1.81 36.77 19.05
CA ILE A 10 2.08 35.37 19.40
C ILE A 10 1.16 34.43 18.60
N LEU A 11 -0.12 34.77 18.47
CA LEU A 11 -1.08 33.98 17.71
C LEU A 11 -0.67 33.88 16.23
N SER A 12 -0.31 34.99 15.58
CA SER A 12 0.19 34.98 14.20
C SER A 12 1.50 34.22 14.00
N LEU A 13 2.39 34.18 15.01
CA LEU A 13 3.62 33.38 14.98
C LEU A 13 3.34 31.87 15.09
N THR A 14 2.28 31.48 15.82
CA THR A 14 1.89 30.07 16.00
C THR A 14 1.02 29.50 14.87
N LEU A 15 0.32 30.34 14.11
CA LEU A 15 -0.50 29.90 12.97
C LEU A 15 0.32 29.56 11.71
N GLY A 16 1.59 29.99 11.63
CA GLY A 16 2.43 29.87 10.44
C GLY A 16 3.04 28.50 10.15
N THR A 17 2.85 27.48 11.01
CA THR A 17 3.58 26.20 10.90
C THR A 17 2.68 24.96 10.98
N ILE A 18 1.43 25.04 10.52
CA ILE A 18 0.65 23.82 10.27
C ILE A 18 1.04 23.29 8.88
N TYR A 19 2.15 22.56 8.82
CA TYR A 19 2.47 21.78 7.63
C TYR A 19 1.58 20.53 7.64
N ALA A 20 0.63 20.47 6.71
CA ALA A 20 -0.01 19.21 6.38
C ALA A 20 1.03 18.36 5.63
N THR A 21 1.68 17.44 6.33
CA THR A 21 2.48 16.40 5.68
C THR A 21 1.52 15.51 4.89
N SER A 22 1.72 15.40 3.58
CA SER A 22 0.97 14.43 2.78
C SER A 22 1.39 13.03 3.22
N ASP A 23 0.47 12.27 3.81
CA ASP A 23 0.71 10.88 4.25
C ASP A 23 0.99 9.90 3.08
N THR A 24 0.92 10.40 1.84
CA THR A 24 1.17 9.64 0.61
C THR A 24 2.50 9.99 -0.05
N ASP A 25 3.22 10.98 0.51
CA ASP A 25 4.51 11.44 0.02
C ASP A 25 5.60 10.85 0.91
N GLY A 26 6.63 10.28 0.32
CA GLY A 26 7.67 9.66 1.13
C GLY A 26 8.82 9.11 0.32
N THR A 27 9.78 8.55 1.05
CA THR A 27 10.95 7.87 0.50
C THR A 27 10.90 6.37 0.71
N GLU A 28 9.90 5.88 1.43
CA GLU A 28 9.75 4.47 1.80
C GLU A 28 8.27 4.08 1.74
N PHE A 29 7.98 2.95 1.11
CA PHE A 29 6.62 2.43 0.96
C PHE A 29 6.62 0.90 1.05
N VAL A 30 5.49 0.35 1.50
CA VAL A 30 5.21 -1.09 1.41
C VAL A 30 3.82 -1.25 0.81
N THR A 31 3.70 -2.07 -0.22
CA THR A 31 2.42 -2.32 -0.88
C THR A 31 2.29 -3.77 -1.30
N SER A 32 1.11 -4.13 -1.78
CA SER A 32 0.80 -5.41 -2.42
C SER A 32 -0.40 -5.18 -3.34
N PHE A 33 -0.67 -6.12 -4.24
CA PHE A 33 -1.86 -6.07 -5.07
C PHE A 33 -3.01 -6.85 -4.41
N LEU A 34 -4.13 -6.18 -4.16
CA LEU A 34 -5.34 -6.76 -3.57
C LEU A 34 -6.15 -7.49 -4.65
N TYR A 35 -5.61 -8.59 -5.18
CA TYR A 35 -6.26 -9.38 -6.21
C TYR A 35 -5.97 -10.86 -6.04
N LYS A 36 -6.94 -11.71 -6.32
CA LYS A 36 -6.80 -13.18 -6.27
C LYS A 36 -7.80 -13.89 -7.16
N ASN A 37 -7.50 -15.12 -7.52
CA ASN A 37 -8.33 -16.06 -8.23
C ASN A 37 -8.93 -15.48 -9.53
N ALA A 38 -8.09 -14.82 -10.35
CA ALA A 38 -8.51 -14.34 -11.67
C ALA A 38 -8.95 -15.52 -12.55
N PRO A 39 -10.11 -15.45 -13.24
CA PRO A 39 -10.48 -16.45 -14.23
C PRO A 39 -9.46 -16.55 -15.37
N ASP A 40 -8.98 -15.39 -15.85
CA ASP A 40 -7.98 -15.27 -16.90
C ASP A 40 -6.82 -14.38 -16.42
N PRO A 41 -5.84 -14.93 -15.69
CA PRO A 41 -4.72 -14.16 -15.11
C PRO A 41 -3.95 -13.29 -16.11
N GLN A 42 -3.82 -13.78 -17.36
CA GLN A 42 -3.10 -13.08 -18.43
C GLN A 42 -3.80 -11.81 -18.91
N ASN A 43 -5.10 -11.67 -18.62
CA ASN A 43 -5.87 -10.48 -18.97
C ASN A 43 -5.66 -9.34 -17.98
N PHE A 44 -4.86 -9.50 -16.91
CA PHE A 44 -4.65 -8.47 -15.91
C PHE A 44 -3.24 -7.87 -15.98
N GLU A 45 -3.18 -6.54 -15.91
CA GLU A 45 -1.94 -5.79 -15.74
C GLU A 45 -1.91 -5.19 -14.34
N PHE A 46 -0.85 -5.54 -13.60
CA PHE A 46 -0.51 -4.96 -12.30
C PHE A 46 0.63 -4.00 -12.50
N SER A 47 0.51 -2.78 -11.99
CA SER A 47 1.57 -1.79 -12.18
C SER A 47 1.72 -0.84 -11.01
N LEU A 48 2.95 -0.38 -10.83
CA LEU A 48 3.31 0.72 -9.95
C LEU A 48 3.78 1.90 -10.79
N HIS A 49 3.32 3.09 -10.43
CA HIS A 49 3.77 4.35 -10.98
C HIS A 49 4.52 5.11 -9.89
N PHE A 50 5.72 5.58 -10.21
CA PHE A 50 6.58 6.31 -9.28
C PHE A 50 6.70 7.75 -9.74
N LEU A 51 6.21 8.69 -8.94
CA LEU A 51 6.10 10.10 -9.33
C LEU A 51 7.01 10.94 -8.44
N PRO A 52 8.21 11.35 -8.90
CA PRO A 52 9.03 12.30 -8.17
C PRO A 52 8.27 13.60 -7.90
N ILE A 53 8.41 14.12 -6.68
CA ILE A 53 7.73 15.36 -6.27
C ILE A 53 8.48 16.60 -6.80
N THR A 54 9.80 16.50 -6.90
CA THR A 54 10.71 17.56 -7.37
C THR A 54 11.46 17.14 -8.63
N ASN A 55 11.98 18.12 -9.37
CA ASN A 55 12.83 17.89 -10.55
C ASN A 55 14.28 17.47 -10.21
N THR A 56 14.46 16.80 -9.08
CA THR A 56 15.75 16.30 -8.63
C THR A 56 15.93 14.88 -9.13
N THR A 57 17.17 14.50 -9.46
CA THR A 57 17.50 13.10 -9.78
C THR A 57 17.04 12.20 -8.64
N THR A 58 16.08 11.33 -8.94
CA THR A 58 15.46 10.45 -7.95
C THR A 58 15.69 9.01 -8.36
N SER A 59 16.52 8.28 -7.61
CA SER A 59 16.68 6.84 -7.78
C SER A 59 15.59 6.14 -6.98
N VAL A 60 14.90 5.19 -7.61
CA VAL A 60 13.87 4.37 -6.99
C VAL A 60 14.33 2.92 -7.03
N THR A 61 14.23 2.25 -5.90
CA THR A 61 14.47 0.81 -5.76
C THR A 61 13.19 0.14 -5.29
N TYR A 62 12.79 -0.94 -5.95
CA TYR A 62 11.72 -1.80 -5.46
C TYR A 62 12.20 -3.24 -5.36
N GLN A 63 11.70 -3.94 -4.34
CA GLN A 63 12.04 -5.31 -4.00
C GLN A 63 10.79 -6.13 -3.71
N TYR A 64 10.72 -7.35 -4.23
CA TYR A 64 9.59 -8.25 -4.00
C TYR A 64 10.04 -9.71 -4.11
N TRP A 65 9.28 -10.61 -3.50
CA TRP A 65 9.46 -12.05 -3.71
C TRP A 65 8.85 -12.46 -5.04
N SER A 66 9.67 -12.87 -6.01
CA SER A 66 9.21 -13.37 -7.29
C SER A 66 8.81 -14.84 -7.14
N ILE A 67 7.54 -15.15 -7.37
CA ILE A 67 7.02 -16.52 -7.31
C ILE A 67 7.67 -17.38 -8.38
N ILE A 68 7.78 -16.85 -9.61
CA ILE A 68 8.33 -17.60 -10.76
C ILE A 68 9.81 -17.90 -10.55
N ASN A 69 10.58 -16.94 -10.03
CA ASN A 69 12.02 -17.12 -9.82
C ASN A 69 12.37 -17.71 -8.46
N SER A 70 11.39 -17.86 -7.56
CA SER A 70 11.58 -18.35 -6.18
C SER A 70 12.69 -17.62 -5.42
N LYS A 71 12.78 -16.29 -5.59
CA LYS A 71 13.79 -15.44 -4.94
C LYS A 71 13.33 -14.00 -4.81
N MET A 72 14.00 -13.26 -3.93
CA MET A 72 13.88 -11.80 -3.89
C MET A 72 14.46 -11.19 -5.16
N VAL A 73 13.66 -10.38 -5.85
CA VAL A 73 14.06 -9.57 -7.01
C VAL A 73 14.19 -8.13 -6.56
N THR A 74 15.32 -7.50 -6.88
CA THR A 74 15.58 -6.08 -6.61
C THR A 74 15.80 -5.36 -7.93
N ASN A 75 15.08 -4.27 -8.17
CA ASN A 75 15.27 -3.42 -9.33
C ASN A 75 15.50 -1.98 -8.89
N THR A 76 16.45 -1.30 -9.53
CA THR A 76 16.76 0.10 -9.28
C THR A 76 16.79 0.87 -10.59
N PHE A 77 16.16 2.04 -10.63
CA PHE A 77 16.12 2.89 -11.82
C PHE A 77 16.06 4.37 -11.44
N ALA A 78 16.45 5.25 -12.38
CA ALA A 78 16.31 6.69 -12.22
C ALA A 78 14.92 7.13 -12.67
N ALA A 79 14.07 7.53 -11.73
CA ALA A 79 12.74 8.06 -11.99
C ALA A 79 12.83 9.49 -12.53
N LYS A 80 12.11 9.76 -13.63
CA LYS A 80 12.06 11.06 -14.29
C LYS A 80 10.89 11.87 -13.75
N TYR A 81 11.14 13.13 -13.41
CA TYR A 81 10.09 14.06 -13.00
C TYR A 81 9.09 14.29 -14.14
N LYS A 82 7.79 14.32 -13.82
CA LYS A 82 6.66 14.39 -14.78
C LYS A 82 6.51 13.19 -15.74
N ASP A 83 7.29 12.12 -15.55
CA ASP A 83 7.08 10.84 -16.21
C ASP A 83 6.28 9.92 -15.26
N PRO A 84 5.31 9.12 -15.75
CA PRO A 84 4.65 8.11 -14.93
C PRO A 84 5.60 7.08 -14.29
N ASN A 85 6.79 6.86 -14.87
CA ASN A 85 7.76 5.83 -14.47
C ASN A 85 7.07 4.50 -14.16
N LYS A 86 6.32 3.95 -15.12
CA LYS A 86 5.47 2.79 -14.93
C LYS A 86 6.29 1.50 -14.91
N HIS A 87 6.09 0.66 -13.90
CA HIS A 87 6.62 -0.71 -13.83
C HIS A 87 5.48 -1.71 -13.77
N ILE A 88 5.53 -2.74 -14.61
CA ILE A 88 4.51 -3.78 -14.74
C ILE A 88 4.98 -5.05 -14.03
N PHE A 89 4.05 -5.72 -13.36
CA PHE A 89 4.22 -6.99 -12.68
C PHE A 89 3.28 -8.02 -13.32
N ALA A 90 3.80 -9.23 -13.58
CA ALA A 90 2.99 -10.32 -14.10
C ALA A 90 2.17 -10.94 -12.96
N TYR A 91 0.89 -11.24 -13.22
CA TYR A 91 -0.01 -11.87 -12.24
C TYR A 91 0.66 -13.04 -11.53
N ASN A 92 1.15 -14.01 -12.32
CA ASN A 92 1.72 -15.27 -11.81
C ASN A 92 3.04 -15.09 -11.05
N ASP A 93 3.62 -13.88 -11.04
CA ASP A 93 4.86 -13.57 -10.34
C ASP A 93 4.64 -12.91 -8.98
N VAL A 94 3.51 -12.22 -8.80
CA VAL A 94 3.22 -11.41 -7.59
C VAL A 94 1.91 -11.75 -6.88
N ILE A 95 1.04 -12.59 -7.47
CA ILE A 95 -0.22 -13.03 -6.88
C ILE A 95 -0.14 -14.52 -6.55
N THR A 96 -0.57 -14.90 -5.35
CA THR A 96 -0.68 -16.31 -4.94
C THR A 96 -2.12 -16.74 -4.74
N ASP A 97 -2.58 -17.61 -5.62
CA ASP A 97 -3.94 -18.16 -5.62
C ASP A 97 -4.07 -19.43 -4.76
N GLY A 98 -5.29 -19.96 -4.65
CA GLY A 98 -5.58 -21.22 -3.96
C GLY A 98 -5.86 -21.09 -2.45
N HIS A 99 -5.83 -19.87 -1.93
CA HIS A 99 -6.17 -19.57 -0.54
C HIS A 99 -7.67 -19.25 -0.38
N TYR A 100 -8.51 -20.29 -0.40
CA TYR A 100 -9.95 -20.15 -0.14
C TYR A 100 -10.22 -19.81 1.34
N GLY A 101 -11.16 -18.92 1.60
CA GLY A 101 -11.62 -18.57 2.94
C GLY A 101 -12.45 -19.69 3.59
N ASP A 102 -11.76 -20.67 4.19
CA ASP A 102 -12.36 -21.74 5.02
C ASP A 102 -12.30 -21.42 6.53
N GLY A 103 -11.92 -20.19 6.88
CA GLY A 103 -11.78 -19.72 8.26
C GLY A 103 -10.51 -20.21 8.97
N GLN A 104 -9.62 -20.95 8.28
CA GLN A 104 -8.35 -21.38 8.85
C GLN A 104 -7.20 -20.46 8.43
N PRO A 105 -6.25 -20.18 9.34
CA PRO A 105 -5.00 -19.50 8.97
C PRO A 105 -4.23 -20.34 7.94
N LYS A 106 -3.70 -19.67 6.91
CA LYS A 106 -2.89 -20.30 5.86
C LYS A 106 -1.61 -19.50 5.67
N ASN A 107 -0.50 -20.22 5.55
CA ASN A 107 0.75 -19.60 5.13
C ASN A 107 0.60 -19.15 3.68
N MET A 108 0.95 -17.89 3.41
CA MET A 108 0.92 -17.29 2.09
C MET A 108 2.34 -16.87 1.70
N THR A 109 2.67 -16.98 0.43
CA THR A 109 3.90 -16.37 -0.10
C THR A 109 3.85 -14.86 0.15
N ASP A 110 4.98 -14.27 0.54
CA ASP A 110 5.05 -12.85 0.89
C ASP A 110 4.63 -11.97 -0.30
N PRO A 111 3.47 -11.27 -0.21
CA PRO A 111 2.96 -10.45 -1.31
C PRO A 111 3.55 -9.04 -1.29
N ARG A 112 4.43 -8.72 -0.33
CA ARG A 112 4.94 -7.36 -0.12
C ARG A 112 5.89 -6.95 -1.24
N ILE A 113 5.68 -5.73 -1.71
CA ILE A 113 6.58 -4.97 -2.55
C ILE A 113 7.11 -3.82 -1.70
N TYR A 114 8.40 -3.86 -1.41
CA TYR A 114 9.12 -2.82 -0.71
C TYR A 114 9.64 -1.80 -1.70
N ILE A 115 9.51 -0.52 -1.40
CA ILE A 115 9.91 0.56 -2.28
C ILE A 115 10.69 1.58 -1.45
N THR A 116 11.85 1.98 -1.97
CA THR A 116 12.68 3.06 -1.39
C THR A 116 13.10 4.03 -2.48
N SER A 117 13.25 5.31 -2.15
CA SER A 117 13.75 6.33 -3.08
C SER A 117 14.71 7.31 -2.43
N THR A 118 15.61 7.88 -3.22
CA THR A 118 16.60 8.87 -2.74
C THR A 118 16.02 10.26 -2.49
N ALA A 119 14.82 10.52 -3.00
CA ALA A 119 14.07 11.76 -2.80
C ALA A 119 12.57 11.44 -2.70
N PRO A 120 11.75 12.32 -2.09
CA PRO A 120 10.32 12.09 -1.94
C PRO A 120 9.60 11.85 -3.28
N ILE A 121 8.81 10.78 -3.31
CA ILE A 121 7.95 10.41 -4.44
C ILE A 121 6.50 10.21 -3.96
N LYS A 122 5.57 10.15 -4.91
CA LYS A 122 4.26 9.50 -4.74
C LYS A 122 4.28 8.16 -5.44
N VAL A 123 3.62 7.17 -4.84
CA VAL A 123 3.45 5.84 -5.44
C VAL A 123 1.97 5.59 -5.70
N ILE A 124 1.64 5.19 -6.93
CA ILE A 124 0.31 4.79 -7.33
C ILE A 124 0.35 3.33 -7.77
N ALA A 125 -0.48 2.50 -7.16
CA ALA A 125 -0.69 1.12 -7.60
C ALA A 125 -1.94 1.04 -8.48
N ARG A 126 -1.88 0.19 -9.50
CA ARG A 126 -2.95 0.02 -10.47
C ARG A 126 -3.12 -1.44 -10.85
N VAL A 127 -4.36 -1.90 -10.89
CA VAL A 127 -4.77 -3.20 -11.41
C VAL A 127 -5.81 -2.96 -12.50
N VAL A 128 -5.60 -3.48 -13.70
CA VAL A 128 -6.57 -3.35 -14.79
C VAL A 128 -6.76 -4.66 -15.53
N ASN A 129 -7.99 -4.98 -15.90
CA ASN A 129 -8.29 -5.98 -16.90
C ASN A 129 -8.12 -5.37 -18.30
N LEU A 130 -7.16 -5.89 -19.06
CA LEU A 130 -6.80 -5.43 -20.40
C LEU A 130 -7.91 -5.67 -21.45
N VAL A 131 -8.85 -6.59 -21.19
CA VAL A 131 -9.98 -6.88 -22.08
C VAL A 131 -11.14 -5.95 -21.80
N THR A 132 -11.64 -5.90 -20.56
CA THR A 132 -12.82 -5.10 -20.19
C THR A 132 -12.49 -3.64 -19.93
N LYS A 133 -11.20 -3.30 -19.77
CA LYS A 133 -10.68 -1.98 -19.36
C LYS A 133 -11.14 -1.53 -17.96
N GLN A 134 -11.74 -2.43 -17.19
CA GLN A 134 -12.12 -2.19 -15.81
C GLN A 134 -10.96 -2.46 -14.87
N GLY A 135 -10.87 -1.71 -13.78
CA GLY A 135 -9.78 -1.84 -12.83
C GLY A 135 -9.84 -0.77 -11.76
N ASP A 136 -8.88 -0.83 -10.85
CA ASP A 136 -8.74 0.08 -9.73
C ASP A 136 -7.34 0.71 -9.72
N MET A 137 -7.27 1.90 -9.16
CA MET A 137 -6.04 2.63 -8.93
C MET A 137 -6.10 3.29 -7.56
N TYR A 138 -5.03 3.17 -6.79
CA TYR A 138 -4.97 3.66 -5.42
C TYR A 138 -3.61 4.24 -5.09
N LEU A 139 -3.60 5.24 -4.21
CA LEU A 139 -2.38 5.79 -3.63
C LEU A 139 -1.81 4.78 -2.63
N VAL A 140 -0.52 4.55 -2.72
CA VAL A 140 0.22 3.77 -1.72
C VAL A 140 0.70 4.74 -0.65
N PRO A 141 0.25 4.59 0.61
CA PRO A 141 0.73 5.42 1.70
C PRO A 141 2.20 5.16 1.98
N SER A 142 2.94 6.19 2.41
CA SER A 142 4.31 6.02 2.87
C SER A 142 4.36 5.25 4.19
N THR A 143 5.52 4.68 4.51
CA THR A 143 5.71 3.95 5.78
C THR A 143 5.54 4.85 7.02
N SER A 144 5.61 6.18 6.87
CA SER A 144 5.29 7.14 7.93
C SER A 144 3.83 7.10 8.38
N PHE A 145 2.91 6.60 7.54
CA PHE A 145 1.50 6.39 7.91
C PHE A 145 1.26 5.06 8.63
N ALA A 146 2.29 4.21 8.77
CA ALA A 146 2.13 2.91 9.41
C ALA A 146 1.73 3.06 10.89
N SER A 147 0.74 2.25 11.30
CA SER A 147 0.22 2.21 12.67
C SER A 147 0.14 0.78 13.18
N THR A 148 -0.15 0.61 14.46
CA THR A 148 -0.37 -0.69 15.11
C THR A 148 -1.84 -0.98 15.39
N LYS A 149 -2.72 -0.01 15.18
CA LYS A 149 -4.16 -0.14 15.38
C LYS A 149 -4.90 0.40 14.18
N PHE A 150 -5.80 -0.42 13.64
CA PHE A 150 -6.60 -0.09 12.47
C PHE A 150 -8.06 -0.39 12.75
N LEU A 151 -8.93 0.49 12.26
CA LEU A 151 -10.37 0.27 12.19
C LEU A 151 -10.78 0.41 10.74
N PHE A 152 -11.34 -0.65 10.18
CA PHE A 152 -11.88 -0.64 8.82
C PHE A 152 -13.27 -1.27 8.81
N LYS A 153 -14.14 -0.76 7.94
CA LYS A 153 -15.44 -1.33 7.64
C LYS A 153 -15.44 -1.74 6.18
N LEU A 154 -15.64 -3.03 5.94
CA LEU A 154 -15.77 -3.54 4.58
C LEU A 154 -17.22 -3.35 4.10
N PRO A 155 -17.44 -3.22 2.77
CA PRO A 155 -18.79 -3.20 2.21
C PRO A 155 -19.52 -4.53 2.48
N GLU A 156 -20.78 -4.66 2.07
CA GLU A 156 -21.46 -5.95 2.15
C GLU A 156 -20.84 -6.94 1.13
N PRO A 157 -20.49 -8.18 1.53
CA PRO A 157 -19.93 -9.15 0.61
C PRO A 157 -21.00 -9.64 -0.38
N VAL A 158 -20.62 -9.77 -1.65
CA VAL A 158 -21.46 -10.42 -2.66
C VAL A 158 -21.33 -11.94 -2.50
N LEU A 159 -22.45 -12.67 -2.61
CA LEU A 159 -22.45 -14.14 -2.51
C LEU A 159 -21.42 -14.76 -3.48
N GLY A 160 -20.58 -15.65 -2.97
CA GLY A 160 -19.52 -16.32 -3.76
C GLY A 160 -18.31 -15.44 -4.07
N ARG A 161 -18.21 -14.24 -3.49
CA ARG A 161 -17.03 -13.37 -3.57
C ARG A 161 -16.40 -13.18 -2.20
N GLU A 162 -15.09 -13.00 -2.18
CA GLU A 162 -14.33 -12.78 -0.96
C GLU A 162 -13.95 -11.30 -0.85
N GLN A 163 -13.95 -10.79 0.37
CA GLN A 163 -13.39 -9.47 0.68
C GLN A 163 -12.00 -9.67 1.26
N VAL A 164 -11.05 -8.85 0.81
CA VAL A 164 -9.63 -9.03 1.14
C VAL A 164 -9.12 -7.78 1.82
N VAL A 165 -8.38 -7.99 2.91
CA VAL A 165 -7.61 -6.97 3.60
C VAL A 165 -6.19 -7.50 3.73
N HIS A 166 -5.21 -6.73 3.25
CA HIS A 166 -3.80 -7.01 3.51
C HIS A 166 -3.30 -6.10 4.63
N LEU A 167 -2.81 -6.71 5.71
CA LEU A 167 -2.06 -6.03 6.75
C LEU A 167 -0.57 -6.30 6.51
N LEU A 168 0.15 -5.28 6.07
CA LEU A 168 1.55 -5.43 5.64
C LEU A 168 2.49 -4.94 6.74
N ALA A 169 3.31 -5.84 7.26
CA ALA A 169 4.38 -5.45 8.18
C ALA A 169 5.47 -4.65 7.45
N LEU A 170 6.04 -3.66 8.14
CA LEU A 170 7.19 -2.89 7.67
C LEU A 170 8.40 -3.81 7.37
N PRO A 171 9.36 -3.35 6.56
CA PRO A 171 10.54 -4.15 6.21
C PRO A 171 11.28 -4.62 7.47
N ASN A 172 11.74 -5.87 7.46
CA ASN A 172 12.52 -6.49 8.56
C ASN A 172 11.81 -6.47 9.91
N ARG A 173 10.47 -6.53 9.93
CA ARG A 173 9.67 -6.67 11.13
C ARG A 173 8.72 -7.85 11.01
N ASP A 174 8.81 -8.76 11.97
CA ASP A 174 7.80 -9.79 12.20
C ASP A 174 6.69 -9.21 13.07
N VAL A 175 5.45 -9.48 12.71
CA VAL A 175 4.26 -8.92 13.37
C VAL A 175 3.23 -10.01 13.55
N ASN A 176 2.74 -10.15 14.78
CA ASN A 176 1.54 -10.92 15.08
C ASN A 176 0.32 -10.00 14.95
N ALA A 177 -0.65 -10.36 14.12
CA ALA A 177 -1.86 -9.58 13.92
C ALA A 177 -3.03 -10.17 14.71
N GLN A 178 -3.70 -9.33 15.49
CA GLN A 178 -4.96 -9.69 16.16
C GLN A 178 -6.11 -9.00 15.46
N VAL A 179 -7.06 -9.78 14.97
CA VAL A 179 -8.24 -9.27 14.26
C VAL A 179 -9.46 -9.43 15.17
N ILE A 180 -10.11 -8.32 15.49
CA ILE A 180 -11.37 -8.30 16.25
C ILE A 180 -12.52 -8.09 15.28
N VAL A 181 -13.34 -9.12 15.08
CA VAL A 181 -14.52 -9.04 14.22
C VAL A 181 -15.73 -8.71 15.08
N THR A 182 -16.43 -7.62 14.77
CA THR A 182 -17.66 -7.22 15.47
C THR A 182 -18.85 -7.45 14.56
N GLY A 183 -19.77 -8.32 14.97
CA GLY A 183 -21.01 -8.62 14.24
C GLY A 183 -22.24 -8.57 15.13
N PRO A 184 -23.44 -8.88 14.60
CA PRO A 184 -24.70 -8.88 15.36
C PRO A 184 -24.68 -9.80 16.59
N GLN A 185 -23.81 -10.82 16.58
CA GLN A 185 -23.63 -11.83 17.64
C GLN A 185 -22.55 -11.45 18.67
N GLY A 186 -21.93 -10.26 18.57
CA GLY A 186 -20.87 -9.80 19.49
C GLY A 186 -19.47 -9.71 18.87
N HIS A 187 -18.45 -9.68 19.72
CA HIS A 187 -17.04 -9.59 19.32
C HIS A 187 -16.40 -10.99 19.25
N ASN A 188 -15.81 -11.32 18.11
CA ASN A 188 -15.00 -12.52 17.92
C ASN A 188 -13.52 -12.12 17.77
N LEU A 189 -12.66 -12.73 18.59
CA LEU A 189 -11.21 -12.58 18.48
C LEU A 189 -10.66 -13.65 17.55
N VAL A 190 -9.98 -13.22 16.48
CA VAL A 190 -9.23 -14.09 15.57
C VAL A 190 -7.76 -13.75 15.76
N ASN A 191 -7.04 -14.65 16.42
CA ASN A 191 -5.59 -14.54 16.60
C ASN A 191 -4.90 -15.20 15.42
N GLN A 192 -4.01 -14.48 14.74
CA GLN A 192 -3.08 -15.05 13.77
C GLN A 192 -1.65 -14.69 14.18
N THR A 193 -0.87 -15.72 14.51
CA THR A 193 0.58 -15.68 14.65
C THR A 193 1.23 -15.87 13.30
#